data_AF-A0A534MXI1-F1
#
_entry.id   AF-A0A534MXI1-F1
#
_cell.length_a   1.000
_cell.length_b   1.000
_cell.length_c   1.000
_cell.angle_alpha   90.00
_cell.angle_beta   90.00
_cell.angle_gamma   90.00
#
_symmetry.space_group_name_H-M   'P 1'
#
loop_
_entity.id
_entity.type
_entity.pdbx_description
1 polymer ?
#
loop_
_entity_poly.entity_id
_entity_poly.type
_entity_poly.pdbx_seq_one_letter_code
_entity_poly.pdbx_strand_id
1 'polypeptide(L)'
;MESYIRLPPLPERISGLGRLAFDLWWTWNHETREVFRRLDYALWRLTAHNPVRLLRMVPRERLEQAAGDPSFLALYDAAIEALSRAMTAKDS
;
A
#
# COMPACT_ATOMS: atom_id res chain seq x y z
N MET A 1 19.23 -6.67 -13.90
CA MET A 1 18.00 -6.61 -14.74
C MET A 1 16.84 -6.99 -13.83
N GLU A 2 16.55 -6.10 -12.88
CA GLU A 2 15.58 -6.34 -11.80
C GLU A 2 14.21 -6.61 -12.39
N SER A 3 13.70 -7.82 -12.11
CA SER A 3 12.35 -8.24 -12.40
C SER A 3 11.38 -7.27 -11.74
N TYR A 4 10.89 -6.32 -12.54
CA TYR A 4 9.86 -5.36 -12.15
C TYR A 4 8.68 -6.15 -11.61
N ILE A 5 8.51 -6.14 -10.29
CA ILE A 5 7.48 -6.90 -9.61
C ILE A 5 6.14 -6.39 -10.14
N ARG A 6 5.51 -7.19 -11.00
CA ARG A 6 4.27 -6.81 -11.70
C ARG A 6 3.11 -6.89 -10.70
N LEU A 7 2.75 -5.74 -10.13
CA LEU A 7 1.51 -5.59 -9.39
C LEU A 7 0.32 -5.71 -10.36
N PRO A 8 -0.85 -6.19 -9.92
CA PRO A 8 -2.05 -6.12 -10.73
C PRO A 8 -2.40 -4.66 -11.04
N PRO A 9 -3.16 -4.39 -12.11
CA PRO A 9 -3.59 -3.04 -12.44
C PRO A 9 -4.38 -2.45 -11.27
N LEU A 10 -3.79 -1.46 -10.61
CA LEU A 10 -4.39 -0.74 -9.50
C LEU A 10 -5.29 0.38 -10.05
N PRO A 11 -6.41 0.70 -9.37
CA PRO A 11 -7.19 1.89 -9.69
C PRO A 11 -6.34 3.16 -9.56
N GLU A 12 -6.59 4.15 -10.41
CA GLU A 12 -5.77 5.37 -10.50
C GLU A 12 -5.66 6.09 -9.15
N ARG A 13 -6.77 6.18 -8.40
CA ARG A 13 -6.85 6.85 -7.09
C ARG A 13 -5.92 6.26 -6.03
N ILE A 14 -5.63 4.96 -6.11
CA ILE A 14 -4.81 4.20 -5.16
C ILE A 14 -3.57 3.58 -5.81
N SER A 15 -3.18 4.08 -6.98
CA SER A 15 -2.00 3.63 -7.73
C SER A 15 -0.69 3.73 -6.93
N GLY A 16 -0.64 4.66 -5.96
CA GLY A 16 0.48 4.83 -5.04
C GLY A 16 0.66 3.69 -4.03
N LEU A 17 -0.29 2.76 -3.90
CA LEU A 17 -0.12 1.56 -3.06
C LEU A 17 1.10 0.72 -3.47
N GLY A 18 1.43 0.71 -4.76
CA GLY A 18 2.64 0.04 -5.23
C GLY A 18 3.90 0.67 -4.62
N ARG A 19 4.00 1.99 -4.65
CA ARG A 19 5.12 2.73 -4.05
C ARG A 19 5.21 2.48 -2.54
N LEU A 20 4.08 2.54 -1.83
CA LEU A 20 4.01 2.21 -0.40
C LEU A 20 4.47 0.78 -0.09
N ALA A 21 4.19 -0.18 -0.98
CA ALA A 21 4.56 -1.58 -0.79
C ALA A 21 6.06 -1.85 -1.06
N PHE A 22 6.69 -1.08 -1.94
CA PHE A 22 8.10 -1.25 -2.30
C PHE A 22 9.08 -0.52 -1.38
N ASP A 23 8.65 0.53 -0.71
CA ASP A 23 9.51 1.28 0.19
C ASP A 23 9.71 0.56 1.53
N LEU A 24 10.93 0.07 1.82
CA LEU A 24 11.30 -0.60 3.09
C LEU A 24 10.96 0.22 4.36
N TRP A 25 10.68 1.51 4.19
CA TRP A 25 10.26 2.43 5.23
C TRP A 25 8.91 2.07 5.88
N TRP A 26 8.02 1.32 5.22
CA TRP A 26 6.75 0.89 5.82
C TRP A 26 6.93 0.05 7.09
N THR A 27 8.10 -0.57 7.29
CA THR A 27 8.45 -1.32 8.51
C THR A 27 8.38 -0.43 9.76
N TRP A 28 8.69 0.85 9.60
CA TRP A 28 8.76 1.85 10.67
C TRP A 28 7.50 2.72 10.74
N ASN A 29 6.64 2.69 9.72
CA ASN A 29 5.41 3.45 9.70
C ASN A 29 4.19 2.59 10.07
N HIS A 30 3.50 2.97 11.15
CA HIS A 30 2.27 2.30 11.58
C HIS A 30 1.09 2.60 10.65
N GLU A 31 1.05 3.78 10.04
CA GLU A 31 -0.01 4.22 9.13
C GLU A 31 -0.01 3.39 7.84
N THR A 32 1.16 3.19 7.24
CA THR A 32 1.31 2.36 6.04
C THR A 32 0.89 0.91 6.30
N ARG A 33 1.22 0.36 7.47
CA ARG A 33 0.76 -0.98 7.87
C ARG A 33 -0.75 -1.05 8.02
N GLU A 34 -1.36 0.02 8.52
CA GLU A 34 -2.81 0.09 8.70
C GLU A 34 -3.56 0.13 7.36
N VAL A 35 -3.00 0.79 6.34
CA VAL A 35 -3.58 0.77 4.99
C VAL A 35 -3.70 -0.67 4.45
N PHE A 36 -2.62 -1.45 4.52
CA PHE A 36 -2.63 -2.85 4.04
C PHE A 36 -3.52 -3.75 4.91
N ARG A 37 -3.55 -3.50 6.23
CA ARG A 37 -4.43 -4.20 7.16
C ARG A 37 -5.91 -3.93 6.86
N ARG A 38 -6.26 -2.68 6.54
CA ARG A 38 -7.63 -2.26 6.23
C ARG A 38 -8.08 -2.74 4.87
N LEU A 39 -7.16 -2.85 3.91
CA LEU A 39 -7.43 -3.34 2.56
C LEU A 39 -7.93 -4.79 2.58
N ASP A 40 -7.20 -5.68 3.25
CA ASP A 40 -7.66 -7.04 3.52
C ASP A 40 -6.92 -7.65 4.71
N TYR A 41 -7.58 -7.70 5.87
CA TYR A 41 -7.00 -8.22 7.10
C TYR A 41 -6.62 -9.70 7.02
N ALA A 42 -7.43 -10.51 6.31
CA ALA A 42 -7.18 -11.94 6.19
C ALA A 42 -5.94 -12.20 5.34
N LEU A 43 -5.86 -11.56 4.17
CA LEU A 43 -4.68 -11.64 3.30
C LEU A 43 -3.46 -11.06 3.97
N TRP A 44 -3.60 -9.98 4.75
CA TRP A 44 -2.49 -9.38 5.48
C TRP A 44 -1.82 -10.36 6.46
N ARG A 45 -2.62 -11.16 7.17
CA ARG A 45 -2.09 -12.24 8.01
C ARG A 45 -1.53 -13.39 7.19
N LEU A 46 -2.22 -13.80 6.13
CA LEU A 46 -1.79 -14.92 5.26
C LEU A 46 -0.48 -14.63 4.53
N THR A 47 -0.20 -13.38 4.18
CA THR A 47 1.05 -12.98 3.53
C THR A 47 2.18 -12.68 4.49
N ALA A 48 1.99 -12.96 5.79
CA ALA A 48 2.94 -12.64 6.85
C ALA A 48 3.32 -11.16 6.87
N HIS A 49 2.34 -10.26 6.70
CA HIS A 49 2.55 -8.81 6.68
C HIS A 49 3.41 -8.34 5.51
N ASN A 50 3.39 -9.06 4.38
CA ASN A 50 4.10 -8.64 3.16
C ASN A 50 3.13 -7.87 2.23
N PRO A 51 3.29 -6.54 2.07
CA PRO A 51 2.36 -5.72 1.31
C PRO A 51 2.38 -6.03 -0.20
N VAL A 52 3.54 -6.36 -0.75
CA VAL A 52 3.69 -6.75 -2.16
C VAL A 52 2.93 -8.05 -2.44
N ARG A 53 3.05 -9.06 -1.57
CA ARG A 53 2.29 -10.31 -1.70
C ARG A 53 0.79 -10.08 -1.53
N LEU A 54 0.39 -9.21 -0.61
CA LEU A 54 -1.01 -8.86 -0.40
C LEU A 54 -1.61 -8.24 -1.67
N LEU A 55 -0.96 -7.22 -2.25
CA LEU A 55 -1.46 -6.56 -3.46
C LEU A 55 -1.57 -7.53 -4.65
N ARG A 56 -0.75 -8.58 -4.71
CA ARG A 56 -0.84 -9.62 -5.74
C ARG A 56 -1.99 -10.61 -5.54
N MET A 57 -2.49 -10.75 -4.31
CA MET A 57 -3.54 -11.70 -3.94
C MET A 57 -4.91 -11.05 -3.78
N VAL A 58 -4.94 -9.74 -3.49
CA VAL A 58 -6.19 -9.00 -3.34
C VAL A 58 -6.97 -9.02 -4.67
N PRO A 59 -8.26 -9.37 -4.65
CA PRO A 59 -9.09 -9.34 -5.84
C PRO A 59 -9.33 -7.90 -6.30
N ARG A 60 -9.48 -7.71 -7.62
CA ARG A 60 -9.71 -6.39 -8.22
C ARG A 60 -10.91 -5.66 -7.62
N GLU A 61 -11.99 -6.37 -7.33
CA GLU A 61 -13.21 -5.80 -6.72
C GLU A 61 -12.93 -5.16 -5.36
N ARG A 62 -12.05 -5.74 -4.53
CA ARG A 62 -11.64 -5.13 -3.26
C ARG A 62 -10.83 -3.85 -3.45
N LEU A 63 -9.97 -3.80 -4.47
CA LEU A 63 -9.22 -2.58 -4.81
C LEU A 63 -10.17 -1.47 -5.26
N GLU A 64 -11.15 -1.78 -6.10
CA GLU A 64 -12.16 -0.82 -6.56
C GLU A 64 -13.04 -0.32 -5.40
N GLN A 65 -13.46 -1.23 -4.50
CA GLN A 65 -14.19 -0.85 -3.28
C GLN A 65 -13.36 0.08 -2.38
N ALA A 66 -12.09 -0.25 -2.16
CA ALA A 66 -11.19 0.58 -1.37
C ALA A 66 -10.94 1.95 -2.03
N ALA A 67 -10.84 2.00 -3.36
CA ALA A 67 -10.70 3.24 -4.11
C ALA A 67 -11.95 4.15 -4.03
N GLY A 68 -13.12 3.57 -3.73
CA GLY A 68 -14.37 4.30 -3.51
C GLY A 68 -14.72 4.59 -2.05
N ASP A 69 -13.99 4.04 -1.08
CA ASP A 69 -14.26 4.21 0.35
C ASP A 69 -13.52 5.43 0.92
N PRO A 70 -14.23 6.52 1.32
CA PRO A 70 -13.60 7.72 1.88
C PRO A 70 -12.76 7.45 3.13
N SER A 71 -13.16 6.47 3.95
CA SER A 71 -12.42 6.13 5.17
C SER A 71 -11.08 5.45 4.84
N PHE A 72 -11.07 4.60 3.81
CA PHE A 72 -9.84 4.02 3.30
C PHE A 72 -8.94 5.08 2.65
N LEU A 73 -9.52 5.96 1.84
CA LEU A 73 -8.78 7.02 1.17
C LEU A 73 -8.08 7.96 2.15
N ALA A 74 -8.74 8.34 3.25
CA ALA A 74 -8.12 9.16 4.29
C ALA A 74 -6.87 8.49 4.91
N LEU A 75 -6.95 7.18 5.19
CA LEU A 75 -5.80 6.41 5.69
C LEU A 75 -4.69 6.30 4.64
N TYR A 76 -5.07 6.07 3.37
CA TYR A 76 -4.14 6.00 2.25
C TYR A 76 -3.39 7.33 2.03
N ASP A 77 -4.11 8.45 2.02
CA ASP A 77 -3.54 9.78 1.80
C ASP A 77 -2.55 10.12 2.94
N ALA A 78 -2.90 9.84 4.20
CA ALA A 78 -1.99 10.01 5.34
C ALA A 78 -0.70 9.17 5.18
N ALA A 79 -0.82 7.92 4.73
CA ALA A 79 0.35 7.07 4.48
C ALA A 79 1.23 7.59 3.33
N ILE A 80 0.64 8.15 2.27
CA ILE A 80 1.38 8.77 1.15
C ILE A 80 2.11 10.05 1.60
N GLU A 81 1.46 10.90 2.40
CA GLU A 81 2.10 12.08 2.98
C GLU A 81 3.26 11.71 3.89
N ALA A 82 3.06 10.70 4.74
CA ALA A 82 4.11 10.17 5.59
C ALA A 82 5.30 9.66 4.74
N LEU A 83 5.04 8.91 3.67
CA LEU A 83 6.09 8.45 2.74
C LEU A 83 6.83 9.62 2.11
N SER A 84 6.10 10.63 1.66
CA SER A 84 6.68 11.81 1.02
C SER A 84 7.61 12.55 1.97
N ARG A 85 7.22 12.72 3.25
CA ARG A 85 8.06 13.31 4.30
C ARG A 85 9.34 12.51 4.55
N ALA A 86 9.23 11.18 4.55
CA ALA A 86 10.39 10.31 4.77
C ALA A 86 11.39 10.34 3.62
N MET A 87 10.89 10.43 2.38
CA MET A 87 11.75 10.57 1.20
C MET A 87 12.49 11.89 1.22
N THR A 88 11.82 13.02 1.54
CA THR A 88 12.51 14.32 1.68
C THR A 88 13.60 14.32 2.76
N ALA A 89 13.44 13.54 3.83
CA ALA A 89 14.46 13.44 4.89
C ALA A 89 15.68 12.60 4.49
N LYS A 90 15.57 11.75 3.45
CA LYS A 90 16.67 10.89 2.97
C LYS A 90 17.52 11.58 1.89
N ASP A 91 17.00 12.64 1.27
CA ASP A 91 17.66 13.43 0.24
C ASP A 91 18.40 14.68 0.80
N SER A 92 18.58 14.80 2.13
CA SER A 92 19.31 15.90 2.80
C SER A 92 20.53 15.44 3.58
#